data_AF-A0A7K2VGZ9-F1
#
_entry.id   AF-A0A7K2VGZ9-F1
#
_cell.length_a   1.000
_cell.length_b   1.000
_cell.length_c   1.000
_cell.angle_alpha   90.00
_cell.angle_beta   90.00
_cell.angle_gamma   90.00
#
_symmetry.space_group_name_H-M   'P 1'
#
loop_
_entity.id
_entity.type
_entity.pdbx_description
1 polymer ?
#
loop_
_entity_poly.entity_id
_entity_poly.type
_entity_poly.pdbx_seq_one_letter_code
_entity_poly.pdbx_strand_id
1 'polypeptide(L)'
;MVLVAESSSSTPGCECLAYRFRNAAARPERRPRIDSDMSDAEWALVRDLLPVPGWLAGRGGRPEGYCHRQMIDAVRYLLDNGIKWRAMPADFPPWDRV
;
A
#
# COMPACT_ATOMS: atom_id res chain seq x y z
N MET A 1 -14.70 34.33 13.52
CA MET A 1 -14.24 33.89 12.18
C MET A 1 -13.69 32.48 12.34
N VAL A 2 -14.56 31.47 12.25
CA VAL A 2 -14.16 30.06 12.36
C VAL A 2 -14.02 29.57 10.93
N LEU A 3 -12.79 29.23 10.52
CA LEU A 3 -12.55 28.57 9.25
C LEU A 3 -13.08 27.13 9.38
N VAL A 4 -14.23 26.88 8.76
CA VAL A 4 -14.75 25.53 8.56
C VAL A 4 -13.78 24.85 7.60
N ALA A 5 -13.02 23.88 8.09
CA ALA A 5 -12.27 22.96 7.25
C ALA A 5 -13.29 22.03 6.58
N GLU A 6 -13.68 22.36 5.35
CA GLU A 6 -14.40 21.45 4.47
C GLU A 6 -13.51 20.23 4.22
N SER A 7 -13.78 19.17 4.98
CA SER A 7 -13.26 17.84 4.69
C SER A 7 -14.00 17.33 3.46
N SER A 8 -13.47 17.64 2.28
CA SER A 8 -13.92 17.05 1.03
C SER A 8 -13.60 15.55 1.06
N SER A 9 -14.64 14.74 1.30
CA SER A 9 -14.60 13.28 1.28
C SER A 9 -14.53 12.72 -0.15
N SER A 10 -13.65 13.24 -0.99
CA SER A 10 -13.27 12.56 -2.22
C SER A 10 -12.29 11.47 -1.83
N THR A 11 -12.71 10.20 -1.83
CA THR A 11 -11.77 9.08 -1.79
C THR A 11 -10.82 9.26 -2.97
N PRO A 12 -9.57 9.74 -2.78
CA PRO A 12 -8.66 9.75 -3.89
C PRO A 12 -8.36 8.27 -4.12
N GLY A 13 -8.33 7.82 -5.37
CA GLY A 13 -7.58 6.59 -5.65
C GLY A 13 -6.22 6.72 -4.97
N CYS A 14 -5.82 5.70 -4.21
CA CYS A 14 -4.55 5.54 -3.54
C CYS A 14 -3.43 6.26 -4.29
N GLU A 15 -2.92 7.34 -3.69
CA GLU A 15 -1.85 8.17 -4.25
C GLU A 15 -0.46 7.49 -4.22
N CYS A 16 -0.40 6.16 -4.11
CA CYS A 16 0.88 5.48 -4.07
C CYS A 16 1.59 5.55 -5.43
N LEU A 17 2.92 5.40 -5.39
CA LEU A 17 3.77 5.48 -6.57
C LEU A 17 3.33 4.51 -7.67
N ALA A 18 2.82 3.33 -7.31
CA ALA A 18 2.34 2.35 -8.27
C ALA A 18 1.14 2.86 -9.09
N TYR A 19 0.16 3.53 -8.47
CA TYR A 19 -0.97 4.13 -9.21
C TYR A 19 -0.59 5.44 -9.89
N ARG A 20 0.16 6.31 -9.19
CA ARG A 20 0.59 7.62 -9.71
C ARG A 20 1.37 7.49 -11.02
N PHE A 21 2.25 6.50 -11.11
CA PHE A 21 3.04 6.23 -12.31
C PHE A 21 2.44 5.13 -13.20
N ARG A 22 1.20 4.68 -12.90
CA ARG A 22 0.49 3.63 -13.66
C ARG A 22 1.29 2.32 -13.80
N ASN A 23 2.12 2.02 -12.81
CA ASN A 23 2.87 0.76 -12.71
C ASN A 23 2.02 -0.36 -12.11
N ALA A 24 0.98 0.00 -11.35
CA ALA A 24 -0.02 -0.93 -10.84
C ALA A 24 -0.80 -1.53 -12.03
N ALA A 25 -0.34 -2.68 -12.50
CA ALA A 25 -0.95 -3.37 -13.63
C ALA A 25 -2.41 -3.75 -13.29
N ALA A 26 -3.38 -2.98 -13.78
CA ALA A 26 -4.82 -3.27 -13.81
C ALA A 26 -5.43 -3.90 -12.54
N ARG A 27 -4.89 -3.58 -11.36
CA ARG A 27 -5.37 -4.12 -10.08
C ARG A 27 -6.07 -3.00 -9.33
N PRO A 28 -7.29 -3.24 -8.81
CA PRO A 28 -7.94 -2.27 -7.97
C PRO A 28 -7.22 -2.19 -6.62
N GLU A 29 -7.32 -1.03 -5.98
CA GLU A 29 -6.82 -0.85 -4.63
C GLU A 29 -7.53 -1.82 -3.69
N ARG A 30 -6.74 -2.58 -2.92
CA ARG A 30 -7.26 -3.34 -1.80
C ARG A 30 -7.88 -2.36 -0.81
N ARG A 31 -9.18 -2.51 -0.56
CA ARG A 31 -9.84 -1.82 0.56
C ARG A 31 -9.42 -2.53 1.85
N PRO A 32 -9.00 -1.80 2.90
CA PRO A 32 -8.73 -2.41 4.20
C PRO A 32 -9.98 -3.14 4.70
N ARG A 33 -9.83 -4.42 5.04
CA ARG A 33 -10.94 -5.31 5.45
C ARG A 33 -10.54 -6.29 6.54
N ILE A 34 -9.24 -6.43 6.82
CA ILE A 34 -8.72 -7.38 7.78
C ILE A 34 -8.23 -6.61 9.01
N ASP A 35 -8.42 -7.18 10.19
CA ASP A 35 -8.12 -6.52 11.48
C ASP A 35 -6.62 -6.17 11.65
N SER A 36 -5.73 -6.83 10.92
CA SER A 36 -4.29 -6.55 10.92
C SER A 36 -3.87 -5.42 9.98
N ASP A 37 -4.78 -4.89 9.16
CA ASP A 37 -4.53 -3.78 8.23
C ASP A 37 -4.22 -2.49 8.99
N MET A 38 -3.31 -1.68 8.44
CA MET A 38 -3.03 -0.35 9.00
C MET A 38 -4.20 0.60 8.85
N SER A 39 -4.45 1.40 9.88
CA SER A 39 -5.27 2.60 9.75
C SER A 39 -4.57 3.64 8.87
N ASP A 40 -5.32 4.61 8.33
CA ASP A 40 -4.74 5.68 7.51
C ASP A 40 -3.73 6.54 8.29
N ALA A 41 -3.95 6.70 9.61
CA ALA A 41 -3.05 7.43 10.50
C ALA A 41 -1.73 6.69 10.73
N GLU A 42 -1.80 5.37 10.97
CA GLU A 42 -0.59 4.53 11.05
C GLU A 42 0.18 4.54 9.72
N TRP A 43 -0.55 4.41 8.62
CA TRP A 43 0.03 4.44 7.29
C TRP A 43 0.75 5.75 7.00
N ALA A 44 0.20 6.89 7.40
CA ALA A 44 0.85 8.19 7.22
C ALA A 44 2.23 8.25 7.89
N LEU A 45 2.36 7.71 9.10
CA LEU A 45 3.63 7.65 9.82
C LEU A 45 4.63 6.70 9.15
N VAL A 46 4.16 5.50 8.74
CA VAL A 46 5.03 4.49 8.13
C VAL A 46 5.51 4.93 6.75
N ARG A 47 4.63 5.54 5.94
CA ARG A 47 4.93 5.98 4.58
C ARG A 47 6.14 6.92 4.53
N ASP A 48 6.23 7.83 5.48
CA ASP A 48 7.28 8.85 5.49
C ASP A 48 8.66 8.27 5.85
N LEU A 49 8.71 7.06 6.41
CA LEU A 49 9.95 6.33 6.71
C LEU A 49 10.44 5.46 5.54
N LEU A 50 9.61 5.27 4.51
CA LEU A 50 9.97 4.40 3.39
C LEU A 50 10.98 5.09 2.48
N PRO A 51 12.02 4.37 2.03
CA PRO A 51 13.00 4.93 1.12
C PRO A 51 12.36 5.24 -0.24
N VAL A 52 12.86 6.28 -0.90
CA VAL A 52 12.51 6.56 -2.29
C VAL A 52 12.95 5.37 -3.16
N PRO A 53 12.05 4.77 -3.97
CA PRO A 53 12.39 3.62 -4.78
C PRO A 53 13.54 3.91 -5.76
N GLY A 54 14.42 2.94 -5.95
CA GLY A 54 15.59 3.09 -6.82
C GLY A 54 15.24 3.46 -8.27
N TRP A 55 14.15 2.91 -8.81
CA TRP A 55 13.68 3.21 -10.16
C TRP A 55 13.21 4.67 -10.31
N LEU A 56 12.67 5.26 -9.25
CA LEU A 56 12.28 6.68 -9.23
C LEU A 56 13.49 7.61 -9.08
N ALA A 57 14.55 7.14 -8.40
CA ALA A 57 15.80 7.86 -8.22
C ALA A 57 16.79 7.72 -9.42
N GLY A 58 16.34 7.20 -10.56
CA GLY A 58 17.20 7.01 -11.74
C GLY A 58 18.26 5.91 -11.60
N ARG A 59 18.19 5.09 -10.56
CA ARG A 59 19.13 3.96 -10.32
C ARG A 59 18.75 2.69 -11.10
N GLY A 60 17.74 2.77 -11.96
CA GLY A 60 17.21 1.63 -12.72
C GLY A 60 16.34 0.69 -11.87
N GLY A 61 16.01 -0.48 -12.44
CA GLY A 61 15.16 -1.49 -11.81
C GLY A 61 13.72 -1.48 -12.31
N ARG A 62 12.97 -2.52 -11.94
CA ARG A 62 11.56 -2.66 -12.31
C ARG A 62 10.71 -1.71 -11.47
N PRO A 63 9.83 -0.89 -12.08
CA PRO A 63 8.90 -0.07 -11.33
C PRO A 63 7.98 -0.92 -10.43
N GLU A 64 7.66 -0.38 -9.26
CA GLU A 64 6.82 -1.07 -8.27
C GLU A 64 5.40 -1.26 -8.79
N GLY A 65 4.95 -2.51 -8.84
CA GLY A 65 3.59 -2.86 -9.29
C GLY A 65 2.54 -2.86 -8.18
N TYR A 66 2.94 -2.66 -6.92
CA TYR A 66 2.05 -2.71 -5.75
C TYR A 66 2.28 -1.50 -4.84
N CYS A 67 1.23 -1.09 -4.14
CA CYS A 67 1.34 -0.08 -3.09
C CYS A 67 2.15 -0.63 -1.92
N HIS A 68 3.09 0.15 -1.39
CA HIS A 68 3.83 -0.20 -0.17
C HIS A 68 2.90 -0.51 1.01
N ARG A 69 1.77 0.19 1.15
CA ARG A 69 0.78 -0.09 2.20
C ARG A 69 0.30 -1.54 2.13
N GLN A 70 -0.07 -1.99 0.94
CA GLN A 70 -0.55 -3.36 0.73
C GLN A 70 0.52 -4.40 1.05
N MET A 71 1.78 -4.10 0.72
CA MET A 71 2.92 -4.96 1.04
C MET A 71 3.15 -5.07 2.55
N ILE A 72 3.04 -3.97 3.27
CA ILE A 72 3.23 -3.96 4.73
C ILE A 72 2.03 -4.59 5.44
N ASP A 73 0.81 -4.33 4.99
CA ASP A 73 -0.39 -5.01 5.51
C ASP A 73 -0.28 -6.53 5.34
N ALA A 74 0.27 -7.01 4.20
CA ALA A 74 0.52 -8.43 3.98
C ALA A 74 1.50 -9.02 5.01
N VAL A 75 2.59 -8.29 5.30
CA VAL A 75 3.57 -8.70 6.31
C VAL A 75 2.93 -8.70 7.71
N ARG A 76 2.16 -7.67 8.06
CA ARG A 76 1.43 -7.60 9.34
C ARG A 76 0.47 -8.79 9.48
N TYR A 77 -0.30 -9.09 8.43
CA TYR A 77 -1.20 -10.25 8.42
C TYR A 77 -0.45 -11.56 8.66
N LEU A 78 0.67 -11.78 7.96
CA LEU A 78 1.48 -12.97 8.14
C LEU A 78 1.98 -13.11 9.59
N LEU A 79 2.46 -12.02 10.18
CA LEU A 79 3.00 -12.03 11.55
C LEU A 79 1.92 -12.22 12.60
N ASP A 80 0.77 -11.56 12.42
CA ASP A 80 -0.39 -11.64 13.32
C ASP A 80 -1.01 -13.04 13.34
N ASN A 81 -1.11 -13.69 12.17
CA ASN A 81 -1.80 -14.97 12.02
C ASN A 81 -0.86 -16.19 12.03
N GLY A 82 0.47 -15.98 11.97
CA GLY A 82 1.47 -17.05 11.96
C GLY A 82 1.40 -17.98 10.75
N ILE A 83 0.90 -17.48 9.61
CA ILE A 83 0.67 -18.31 8.42
C ILE A 83 1.93 -18.42 7.54
N LYS A 84 1.97 -19.45 6.70
CA LYS A 84 2.97 -19.53 5.62
C LYS A 84 2.65 -18.49 4.55
N TRP A 85 3.68 -17.89 3.92
CA TRP A 85 3.51 -16.94 2.81
C TRP A 85 2.64 -17.49 1.66
N ARG A 86 2.74 -18.79 1.37
CA ARG A 86 1.90 -19.47 0.36
C ARG A 86 0.42 -19.60 0.72
N ALA A 87 0.07 -19.43 1.99
CA ALA A 87 -1.31 -19.48 2.49
C ALA A 87 -1.92 -18.07 2.61
N MET A 88 -1.26 -17.06 2.04
CA MET A 88 -1.72 -15.69 2.06
C MET A 88 -3.07 -15.55 1.34
N PRO A 89 -4.03 -14.80 1.91
CA PRO A 89 -5.29 -14.49 1.26
C PRO A 89 -5.12 -13.86 -0.13
N ALA A 90 -6.08 -14.13 -1.02
CA ALA A 90 -6.00 -13.73 -2.43
C ALA A 90 -6.22 -12.22 -2.68
N ASP A 91 -6.60 -11.47 -1.66
CA ASP A 91 -6.70 -10.01 -1.71
C ASP A 91 -5.34 -9.30 -1.61
N PHE A 92 -4.30 -9.99 -1.15
CA PHE A 92 -2.92 -9.53 -1.17
C PHE A 92 -2.23 -9.82 -2.51
N PRO A 93 -1.10 -9.14 -2.79
CA PRO A 93 -0.25 -9.49 -3.93
C PRO A 93 0.09 -10.99 -3.95
N PRO A 94 0.09 -11.65 -5.12
CA PRO A 94 0.48 -13.04 -5.25
C PRO A 94 1.85 -13.28 -4.64
N TRP A 95 1.92 -14.28 -3.76
CA TRP A 95 3.11 -14.61 -2.98
C TRP A 95 4.36 -14.90 -3.84
N ASP A 96 4.17 -15.35 -5.08
CA ASP A 96 5.22 -15.68 -6.05
C ASP A 96 5.76 -14.45 -6.79
N ARG A 97 5.15 -13.28 -6.58
CA ARG A 97 5.50 -12.00 -7.22
C ARG A 97 6.12 -11.00 -6.25
N VAL A 98 6.28 -11.40 -4.99
CA VAL A 98 6.92 -10.67 -3.89
C VAL A 98 8.21 -11.39 -3.51
#